data_AF-A0A150KMA3-F1
#
_entry.id   AF-A0A150KMA3-F1
#
_cell.length_a   1.000
_cell.length_b   1.000
_cell.length_c   1.000
_cell.angle_alpha   90.00
_cell.angle_beta   90.00
_cell.angle_gamma   90.00
#
_symmetry.space_group_name_H-M   'P 1'
#
loop_
_entity.id
_entity.type
_entity.pdbx_description
1 polymer ?
#
loop_
_entity_poly.entity_id
_entity_poly.type
_entity_poly.pdbx_seq_one_letter_code
_entity_poly.pdbx_strand_id
1 'polypeptide(L)'
;MQTWVDRLIDEYTVGKQDLEKFKAKLDIYDKDKDDAEKRKNFTLINGMISDMDYSLDWMKKGRRPGNRRGVDRQSVYQRTALIDMDLFPSLDLTPSKRVLSDEEKKKIIDVLLEMSSRERQCYLMHMAQGMSYGQIAEELEISRRTVQQYVERAKKKVKNFVA
;
A
#
# COMPACT_ATOMS: atom_id res chain seq x y z
N MET A 1 18.18 38.51 4.94
CA MET A 1 19.41 37.73 4.71
C MET A 1 19.25 37.11 3.34
N GLN A 2 19.96 37.59 2.32
CA GLN A 2 19.75 37.14 0.94
C GLN A 2 20.36 35.74 0.78
N THR A 3 19.56 34.77 0.37
CA THR A 3 20.03 33.38 0.24
C THR A 3 20.91 33.24 -0.99
N TRP A 4 21.70 32.16 -1.04
CA TRP A 4 22.51 31.87 -2.24
C TRP A 4 21.63 31.63 -3.49
N VAL A 5 20.40 31.15 -3.29
CA VAL A 5 19.40 30.96 -4.36
C VAL A 5 18.93 32.29 -4.92
N ASP A 6 18.68 33.28 -4.07
CA ASP A 6 18.26 34.61 -4.51
C ASP A 6 19.32 35.26 -5.41
N ARG A 7 20.61 35.09 -5.06
CA ARG A 7 21.72 35.57 -5.91
C ARG A 7 21.76 34.88 -7.27
N LEU A 8 21.58 33.55 -7.31
CA LEU A 8 21.55 32.81 -8.57
C LEU A 8 20.34 33.15 -9.43
N ILE A 9 19.18 33.42 -8.83
CA ILE A 9 18.01 33.89 -9.56
C ILE A 9 18.34 35.22 -10.24
N ASP A 10 18.95 36.16 -9.51
CA ASP A 10 19.36 37.46 -10.07
C ASP A 10 20.36 37.27 -11.22
N GLU A 11 21.43 36.48 -11.02
CA GLU A 11 22.43 36.18 -12.06
C GLU A 11 21.82 35.55 -13.32
N TYR A 12 20.97 34.53 -13.16
CA TYR A 12 20.34 33.84 -14.29
C TYR A 12 19.32 34.73 -15.01
N THR A 13 18.62 35.61 -14.28
CA THR A 13 17.71 36.58 -14.93
C THR A 13 18.46 37.61 -15.76
N VAL A 14 19.60 38.11 -15.27
CA VAL A 14 20.48 39.01 -16.04
C VAL A 14 21.04 38.28 -17.26
N GLY A 15 21.57 37.06 -17.08
CA GLY A 15 22.09 36.24 -18.18
C GLY A 15 21.05 35.96 -19.26
N LYS A 16 19.80 35.68 -18.88
CA LYS A 16 18.68 35.54 -19.82
C LYS A 16 18.43 36.82 -20.61
N GLN A 17 18.37 37.97 -19.94
CA GLN A 17 18.16 39.26 -20.61
C GLN A 17 19.28 39.57 -21.61
N ASP A 18 20.52 39.22 -21.28
CA ASP A 18 21.65 39.43 -22.18
C ASP A 18 21.59 38.51 -23.40
N LEU A 19 21.14 37.26 -23.25
CA LEU A 19 20.86 36.35 -24.37
C LEU A 19 19.73 36.87 -25.26
N GLU A 20 18.66 37.45 -24.69
CA GLU A 20 17.56 38.06 -25.46
C GLU A 20 18.05 39.29 -26.25
N LYS A 21 18.87 40.15 -25.63
CA LYS A 21 19.51 41.27 -26.32
C LYS A 21 20.45 40.78 -27.42
N PHE A 22 21.22 39.72 -27.18
CA PHE A 22 22.12 39.14 -28.16
C PHE A 22 21.35 38.56 -29.36
N LYS A 23 20.24 37.86 -29.11
CA LYS A 23 19.30 37.39 -30.15
C LYS A 23 18.77 38.55 -30.99
N ALA A 24 18.34 39.64 -30.36
CA ALA A 24 17.84 40.82 -31.06
C ALA A 24 18.93 41.50 -31.91
N LYS A 25 20.17 41.58 -31.40
CA LYS A 25 21.32 42.10 -32.17
C LYS A 25 21.62 41.22 -33.39
N LEU A 26 21.63 39.90 -33.23
CA LEU A 26 21.83 38.99 -34.35
C LEU A 26 20.75 39.15 -35.43
N ASP A 27 19.50 39.39 -35.06
CA ASP A 27 18.46 39.61 -36.08
C ASP A 27 18.69 40.86 -36.95
N ILE A 28 19.34 41.88 -36.37
CA ILE A 28 19.62 43.16 -37.04
C ILE A 28 20.85 43.07 -37.94
N TYR A 29 21.92 42.39 -37.49
CA TYR A 29 23.21 42.33 -38.19
C TYR A 29 23.30 41.21 -39.24
N ASP A 30 22.56 40.12 -39.08
CA ASP A 30 22.67 38.91 -39.93
C ASP A 30 21.73 38.97 -41.16
N LYS A 31 21.48 40.17 -41.72
CA LYS A 31 20.65 40.35 -42.92
C LYS A 31 21.30 39.82 -44.21
N ASP A 32 22.65 39.73 -44.22
CA ASP A 32 23.45 39.38 -45.41
C ASP A 32 24.15 38.00 -45.32
N LYS A 33 23.85 37.20 -44.28
CA LYS A 33 24.40 35.83 -44.12
C LYS A 33 23.46 34.76 -44.69
N ASP A 34 24.05 33.62 -45.08
CA ASP A 34 23.31 32.42 -45.48
C ASP A 34 22.25 32.03 -44.44
N ASP A 35 21.01 31.86 -44.91
CA ASP A 35 19.82 31.53 -44.11
C ASP A 35 20.05 30.28 -43.21
N ALA A 36 20.91 29.35 -43.65
CA ALA A 36 21.27 28.17 -42.89
C ALA A 36 22.09 28.47 -41.61
N GLU A 37 23.04 29.41 -41.65
CA GLU A 37 23.88 29.77 -40.51
C GLU A 37 23.07 30.60 -39.50
N LYS A 38 22.25 31.53 -40.00
CA LYS A 38 21.30 32.30 -39.19
C LYS A 38 20.38 31.36 -38.41
N ARG A 39 19.74 30.40 -39.07
CA ARG A 39 18.84 29.43 -38.41
C ARG A 39 19.53 28.63 -37.30
N LYS A 40 20.79 28.23 -37.50
CA LYS A 40 21.58 27.51 -36.48
C LYS A 40 21.83 28.39 -35.25
N ASN A 41 22.28 29.63 -35.46
CA ASN A 41 22.54 30.58 -34.36
C ASN A 41 21.26 30.90 -33.57
N PHE A 42 20.15 31.14 -34.26
CA PHE A 42 18.85 31.37 -33.62
C PHE A 42 18.37 30.15 -32.82
N THR A 43 18.53 28.94 -33.37
CA THR A 43 18.15 27.70 -32.66
C THR A 43 19.00 27.51 -31.41
N LEU A 44 20.31 27.74 -31.50
CA LEU A 44 21.23 27.62 -30.36
C LEU A 44 20.85 28.60 -29.22
N ILE A 45 20.62 29.87 -29.56
CA ILE A 45 20.28 30.90 -28.55
C ILE A 45 18.91 30.65 -27.94
N ASN A 46 17.94 30.21 -28.74
CA ASN A 46 16.63 29.81 -28.21
C ASN A 46 16.75 28.62 -27.24
N GLY A 47 17.64 27.67 -27.52
CA GLY A 47 17.98 26.58 -26.59
C GLY A 47 18.53 27.13 -25.27
N MET A 48 19.54 27.99 -25.35
CA MET A 48 20.15 28.63 -24.16
C MET A 48 19.13 29.41 -23.32
N ILE A 49 18.25 30.19 -23.97
CA ILE A 49 17.17 30.92 -23.27
C ILE A 49 16.21 29.94 -22.57
N SER A 50 15.84 28.85 -23.25
CA SER A 50 14.94 27.83 -22.70
C SER A 50 15.56 27.12 -21.49
N ASP A 51 16.87 26.85 -21.52
CA ASP A 51 17.60 26.23 -20.42
C ASP A 51 17.69 27.17 -19.20
N MET A 52 17.91 28.47 -19.44
CA MET A 52 17.87 29.49 -18.39
C MET A 52 16.47 29.58 -17.76
N ASP A 53 15.41 29.58 -18.58
CA ASP A 53 14.03 29.60 -18.09
C ASP A 53 13.67 28.37 -17.28
N TYR A 54 14.10 27.19 -17.73
CA TYR A 54 13.91 25.94 -17.00
C TYR A 54 14.60 25.97 -15.62
N SER A 55 15.84 26.46 -15.58
CA SER A 55 16.63 26.58 -14.34
C SER A 55 16.01 27.60 -13.38
N LEU A 56 15.55 28.75 -13.90
CA LEU A 56 14.85 29.77 -13.12
C LEU A 56 13.53 29.25 -12.53
N ASP A 57 12.78 28.46 -13.29
CA ASP A 57 11.50 27.90 -12.81
C ASP A 57 11.71 26.91 -11.66
N TRP A 58 12.79 26.12 -11.71
CA TRP A 58 13.23 25.27 -10.59
C TRP A 58 13.58 26.08 -9.35
N MET A 59 14.43 27.10 -9.48
CA MET A 59 14.90 27.91 -8.35
C MET A 59 13.77 28.73 -7.71
N LYS A 60 12.83 29.25 -8.51
CA LYS A 60 11.70 30.05 -8.02
C LYS A 60 10.59 29.22 -7.39
N LYS A 61 10.25 28.07 -7.98
CA LYS A 61 9.11 27.25 -7.53
C LYS A 61 9.51 26.10 -6.61
N GLY A 62 10.79 25.72 -6.59
CA GLY A 62 11.29 24.54 -5.88
C GLY A 62 10.68 23.23 -6.38
N ARG A 63 10.12 23.21 -7.60
CA ARG A 63 9.36 22.09 -8.17
C ARG A 63 9.73 21.94 -9.64
N ARG A 64 9.62 20.71 -10.15
CA ARG A 64 9.89 20.42 -11.56
C ARG A 64 8.99 21.26 -12.49
N PRO A 65 9.58 22.06 -13.40
CA PRO A 65 8.85 22.82 -14.41
C PRO A 65 8.02 21.91 -15.31
N GLY A 66 6.81 22.33 -15.66
CA GLY A 66 5.90 21.59 -16.56
C GLY A 66 5.04 20.50 -15.90
N ASN A 67 5.29 20.13 -14.64
CA ASN A 67 4.43 19.17 -13.94
C ASN A 67 3.22 19.84 -13.28
N ARG A 68 2.00 19.50 -13.71
CA ARG A 68 0.74 19.94 -13.05
C ARG A 68 0.52 19.30 -11.67
N ARG A 69 1.17 18.17 -11.37
CA ARG A 69 1.08 17.43 -10.10
C ARG A 69 2.49 17.15 -9.58
N GLY A 70 2.79 17.56 -8.35
CA GLY A 70 4.10 17.34 -7.72
C GLY A 70 4.30 15.90 -7.24
N VAL A 71 5.57 15.50 -7.08
CA VAL A 71 5.98 14.19 -6.49
C VAL A 71 5.38 13.98 -5.10
N ASP A 72 5.06 15.06 -4.39
CA ASP A 72 4.39 15.02 -3.09
C ASP A 72 3.09 14.19 -3.10
N ARG A 73 2.31 14.19 -4.20
CA ARG A 73 1.12 13.33 -4.34
C ARG A 73 1.45 11.84 -4.51
N GLN A 74 2.58 11.49 -5.11
CA GLN A 74 3.06 10.09 -5.12
C GLN A 74 3.60 9.69 -3.75
N SER A 75 4.15 10.65 -2.98
CA SER A 75 4.63 10.41 -1.63
C SER A 75 3.52 10.03 -0.66
N VAL A 76 2.25 10.42 -0.89
CA VAL A 76 1.13 9.94 -0.07
C VAL A 76 1.03 8.43 -0.22
N TYR A 77 0.93 7.89 -1.44
CA TYR A 77 0.85 6.44 -1.63
C TYR A 77 2.14 5.70 -1.27
N GLN A 78 3.32 6.30 -1.45
CA GLN A 78 4.59 5.67 -1.04
C GLN A 78 4.86 5.75 0.49
N ARG A 79 4.42 6.81 1.18
CA ARG A 79 4.50 6.92 2.65
C ARG A 79 3.36 6.19 3.36
N THR A 80 2.23 5.98 2.67
CA THR A 80 1.09 5.18 3.17
C THR A 80 1.19 3.71 2.75
N ALA A 81 2.07 3.37 1.80
CA ALA A 81 2.47 2.00 1.54
C ALA A 81 3.31 1.53 2.74
N LEU A 82 2.60 1.03 3.75
CA LEU A 82 3.05 0.17 4.83
C LEU A 82 4.55 0.31 5.09
N ILE A 83 4.91 1.36 5.84
CA ILE A 83 6.18 1.44 6.54
C ILE A 83 6.31 0.12 7.29
N ASP A 84 7.17 -0.73 6.73
CA ASP A 84 7.79 -1.91 7.31
C ASP A 84 6.99 -2.62 8.41
N MET A 85 6.46 -3.80 8.09
CA MET A 85 5.75 -4.64 9.05
C MET A 85 6.63 -4.98 10.29
N ASP A 86 7.95 -4.87 10.17
CA ASP A 86 8.92 -5.09 11.25
C ASP A 86 9.06 -3.87 12.20
N LEU A 87 8.57 -2.69 11.81
CA LEU A 87 8.58 -1.46 12.65
C LEU A 87 7.37 -1.39 13.60
N PHE A 88 6.36 -2.21 13.37
CA PHE A 88 5.35 -2.46 14.40
C PHE A 88 6.00 -3.34 15.45
N PRO A 89 6.13 -2.91 16.73
CA PRO A 89 6.43 -3.86 17.79
C PRO A 89 5.39 -4.96 17.66
N SER A 90 5.83 -6.22 17.64
CA SER A 90 4.92 -7.36 17.59
C SER A 90 3.84 -7.08 18.61
N LEU A 91 2.66 -6.74 18.12
CA LEU A 91 1.50 -6.64 18.96
C LEU A 91 1.38 -8.07 19.48
N ASP A 92 1.85 -8.32 20.72
CA ASP A 92 1.62 -9.54 21.47
C ASP A 92 0.12 -9.59 21.82
N LEU A 93 -0.69 -9.55 20.75
CA LEU A 93 -2.07 -9.96 20.65
C LEU A 93 -2.12 -11.49 20.58
N THR A 94 -1.16 -12.19 21.20
CA THR A 94 -1.52 -13.49 21.75
C THR A 94 -2.43 -13.15 22.93
N PRO A 95 -3.78 -13.23 22.80
CA PRO A 95 -4.60 -13.19 24.00
C PRO A 95 -4.00 -14.25 24.91
N SER A 96 -3.75 -13.92 26.18
CA SER A 96 -3.20 -14.88 27.13
C SER A 96 -4.03 -16.15 26.98
N LYS A 97 -3.45 -17.20 26.37
CA LYS A 97 -4.23 -18.39 26.05
C LYS A 97 -4.60 -18.96 27.41
N ARG A 98 -5.87 -18.83 27.79
CA ARG A 98 -6.35 -19.36 29.05
C ARG A 98 -6.02 -20.84 29.05
N VAL A 99 -5.06 -21.24 29.87
CA VAL A 99 -4.70 -22.64 30.04
C VAL A 99 -5.83 -23.26 30.84
N LEU A 100 -6.50 -24.26 30.27
CA LEU A 100 -7.55 -25.01 30.95
C LEU A 100 -6.96 -25.67 32.20
N SER A 101 -7.62 -25.48 33.35
CA SER A 101 -7.29 -26.23 34.56
C SER A 101 -7.52 -27.73 34.33
N ASP A 102 -6.80 -28.59 35.06
CA ASP A 102 -6.99 -30.04 34.95
C ASP A 102 -8.41 -30.47 35.33
N GLU A 103 -9.09 -29.72 36.20
CA GLU A 103 -10.50 -29.92 36.52
C GLU A 103 -11.41 -29.64 35.31
N GLU A 104 -11.10 -28.60 34.53
CA GLU A 104 -11.86 -28.25 33.33
C GLU A 104 -11.63 -29.28 32.22
N LYS A 105 -10.41 -29.80 32.09
CA LYS A 105 -10.10 -30.89 31.16
C LYS A 105 -10.88 -32.16 31.52
N LYS A 106 -10.93 -32.53 32.80
CA LYS A 106 -11.72 -33.68 33.27
C LYS A 106 -13.20 -33.52 32.93
N LYS A 107 -13.78 -32.35 33.21
CA LYS A 107 -15.16 -32.02 32.83
C LYS A 107 -15.44 -32.22 31.33
N ILE A 108 -14.52 -31.77 30.47
CA ILE A 108 -14.65 -31.98 29.02
C ILE A 108 -14.62 -33.46 28.67
N ILE A 109 -13.70 -34.23 29.26
CA ILE A 109 -13.57 -35.67 29.02
C ILE A 109 -14.85 -36.40 29.44
N ASP A 110 -15.41 -36.07 30.60
CA ASP A 110 -16.64 -36.71 31.12
C ASP A 110 -17.82 -36.53 30.16
N VAL A 111 -17.99 -35.33 29.60
CA VAL A 111 -19.01 -35.06 28.57
C VAL A 111 -18.78 -35.89 27.31
N LEU A 112 -17.54 -35.97 26.84
CA LEU A 112 -17.19 -36.74 25.64
C LEU A 112 -17.35 -38.25 25.83
N LEU A 113 -17.32 -38.74 27.07
CA LEU A 113 -17.59 -40.13 27.42
C LEU A 113 -19.09 -40.46 27.47
N GLU A 114 -19.94 -39.49 27.85
CA GLU A 114 -21.41 -39.66 27.84
C GLU A 114 -22.00 -39.71 26.40
N MET A 115 -21.25 -39.17 25.44
CA MET A 115 -21.62 -39.22 24.02
C MET A 115 -21.44 -40.61 23.44
N SER A 116 -22.37 -41.05 22.58
CA SER A 116 -22.12 -42.26 21.79
C SER A 116 -20.96 -42.04 20.81
N SER A 117 -20.33 -43.12 20.35
CA SER A 117 -19.20 -43.06 19.41
C SER A 117 -19.53 -42.24 18.15
N ARG A 118 -20.73 -42.44 17.58
CA ARG A 118 -21.21 -41.70 16.40
C ARG A 118 -21.55 -40.24 16.69
N GLU A 119 -22.17 -39.95 17.83
CA GLU A 119 -22.43 -38.57 18.27
C GLU A 119 -21.12 -37.79 18.45
N ARG A 120 -20.15 -38.40 19.15
CA ARG A 120 -18.83 -37.81 19.38
C ARG A 120 -18.08 -37.57 18.07
N GLN A 121 -18.07 -38.56 17.17
CA GLN A 121 -17.40 -38.44 15.88
C GLN A 121 -17.98 -37.30 15.03
N CYS A 122 -19.31 -37.24 14.88
CA CYS A 122 -19.97 -36.17 14.12
C CYS A 122 -19.76 -34.79 14.77
N TYR A 123 -19.79 -34.71 16.10
CA TYR A 123 -19.57 -33.47 16.84
C TYR A 123 -18.15 -32.93 16.67
N LEU A 124 -17.13 -33.80 16.76
CA LEU A 124 -15.72 -33.41 16.57
C LEU A 124 -15.43 -32.97 15.14
N MET A 125 -15.93 -33.71 14.14
CA MET A 125 -15.76 -33.32 12.73
C MET A 125 -16.39 -31.94 12.44
N HIS A 126 -17.54 -31.64 13.05
CA HIS A 126 -18.17 -30.33 12.87
C HIS A 126 -17.48 -29.21 13.66
N MET A 127 -17.23 -29.41 14.96
CA MET A 127 -16.78 -28.36 15.88
C MET A 127 -15.25 -28.16 15.88
N ALA A 128 -14.48 -29.23 15.71
CA ALA A 128 -13.01 -29.16 15.73
C ALA A 128 -12.42 -28.99 14.34
N GLN A 129 -12.98 -29.66 13.33
CA GLN A 129 -12.48 -29.60 11.95
C GLN A 129 -13.26 -28.64 11.05
N GLY A 130 -14.40 -28.11 11.50
CA GLY A 130 -15.20 -27.14 10.74
C GLY A 130 -15.95 -27.74 9.54
N MET A 131 -16.11 -29.06 9.47
CA MET A 131 -16.79 -29.72 8.36
C MET A 131 -18.30 -29.40 8.35
N SER A 132 -18.87 -29.26 7.16
CA SER A 132 -20.31 -29.14 6.98
C SER A 132 -21.04 -30.48 7.20
N TYR A 133 -22.33 -30.45 7.53
CA TYR A 133 -23.12 -31.68 7.69
C TYR A 133 -23.19 -32.53 6.41
N GLY A 134 -23.03 -31.92 5.23
CA GLY A 134 -22.94 -32.64 3.96
C GLY A 134 -21.63 -33.40 3.82
N GLN A 135 -20.50 -32.75 4.09
CA GLN A 135 -19.18 -33.38 4.05
C GLN A 135 -19.05 -34.52 5.06
N ILE A 136 -19.60 -34.36 6.27
CA ILE A 136 -19.61 -35.43 7.29
C ILE A 136 -20.50 -36.59 6.85
N ALA A 137 -21.61 -36.31 6.17
CA ALA A 137 -22.51 -37.34 5.64
C ALA A 137 -21.84 -38.18 4.54
N GLU A 138 -21.07 -37.53 3.66
CA GLU A 138 -20.25 -38.19 2.65
C GLU A 138 -19.13 -39.02 3.29
N GLU A 139 -18.38 -38.46 4.23
CA GLU A 139 -17.27 -39.13 4.93
C GLU A 139 -17.70 -40.37 5.72
N LEU A 140 -18.89 -40.32 6.34
CA LEU A 140 -19.41 -41.39 7.18
C LEU A 140 -20.42 -42.30 6.47
N GLU A 141 -20.70 -42.05 5.18
CA GLU A 141 -21.69 -42.76 4.36
C GLU A 141 -23.09 -42.85 5.02
N ILE A 142 -23.53 -41.75 5.65
CA ILE A 142 -24.83 -41.62 6.31
C ILE A 142 -25.62 -40.43 5.76
N SER A 143 -26.93 -40.40 6.02
CA SER A 143 -27.72 -39.25 5.57
C SER A 143 -27.34 -37.96 6.32
N ARG A 144 -27.38 -36.82 5.63
CA ARG A 144 -27.22 -35.48 6.24
C ARG A 144 -28.15 -35.25 7.43
N ARG A 145 -29.38 -35.78 7.37
CA ARG A 145 -30.35 -35.71 8.47
C ARG A 145 -29.86 -36.48 9.70
N THR A 146 -29.23 -37.63 9.50
CA THR A 146 -28.67 -38.44 10.59
C THR A 146 -27.51 -37.70 11.27
N VAL A 147 -26.61 -37.10 10.49
CA VAL A 147 -25.51 -36.25 11.00
C VAL A 147 -26.07 -35.11 11.86
N GLN A 148 -27.07 -34.39 11.33
CA GLN A 148 -27.70 -33.29 12.06
C GLN A 148 -28.25 -33.77 13.42
N GLN A 149 -28.99 -34.89 13.45
CA GLN A 149 -29.52 -35.45 14.70
C GLN A 149 -28.41 -35.80 15.70
N TYR A 150 -27.32 -36.40 15.24
CA TYR A 150 -26.18 -36.73 16.10
C TYR A 150 -25.51 -35.47 16.67
N VAL A 151 -25.31 -34.44 15.86
CA VAL A 151 -24.72 -33.17 16.30
C VAL A 151 -25.66 -32.42 17.26
N GLU A 152 -26.97 -32.43 17.04
CA GLU A 152 -27.94 -31.78 17.94
C GLU A 152 -28.03 -32.47 19.30
N ARG A 153 -28.05 -33.82 19.33
CA ARG A 153 -27.99 -34.59 20.58
C ARG A 153 -26.70 -34.33 21.34
N ALA A 154 -25.58 -34.31 20.62
CA ALA A 154 -24.27 -33.95 21.15
C ALA A 154 -24.28 -32.55 21.80
N LYS A 155 -24.78 -31.54 21.10
CA LYS A 155 -24.92 -30.16 21.62
C LYS A 155 -25.82 -30.10 22.86
N LYS A 156 -26.89 -30.90 22.91
CA LYS A 156 -27.78 -30.97 24.09
C LYS A 156 -27.07 -31.52 25.32
N LYS A 157 -26.27 -32.59 25.17
CA LYS A 157 -25.47 -33.17 26.26
C LYS A 157 -24.45 -32.17 26.81
N VAL A 158 -23.70 -31.49 25.92
CA VAL A 158 -22.76 -30.43 26.32
C VAL A 158 -23.48 -29.31 27.06
N LYS A 159 -24.63 -28.85 26.57
CA LYS A 159 -25.41 -27.79 27.23
C LYS A 159 -25.88 -28.19 28.63
N ASN A 160 -26.34 -29.42 28.80
CA ASN A 160 -26.80 -29.93 30.10
C ASN A 160 -25.67 -30.04 31.13
N PHE A 161 -24.43 -30.24 30.68
CA PHE A 161 -23.27 -30.40 31.57
C PHE A 161 -22.60 -29.06 31.92
N VAL A 162 -22.75 -28.04 31.07
CA VAL A 162 -22.21 -26.70 31.29
C VAL A 162 -23.16 -25.81 32.12
N ALA A 163 -24.46 -26.11 32.12
CA ALA A 163 -25.49 -25.43 32.93
C ALA A 163 -25.46 -25.91 34.39
#